data_AF-A0A4R3I7P9-F1
#
_entry.id   AF-A0A4R3I7P9-F1
#
_cell.length_a   1.000
_cell.length_b   1.000
_cell.length_c   1.000
_cell.angle_alpha   90.00
_cell.angle_beta   90.00
_cell.angle_gamma   90.00
#
_symmetry.space_group_name_H-M   'P 1'
#
loop_
_entity.id
_entity.type
_entity.pdbx_description
1 polymer ?
#
loop_
_entity_poly.entity_id
_entity_poly.type
_entity_poly.pdbx_seq_one_letter_code
_entity_poly.pdbx_strand_id
1 'polypeptide(L)' 'MDSQLEALEQAIEAAEADKRAFVKENPNGTGDKAERIRLYNQVETARKALRDYKRANPHLL' A
#
# COMPACT_ATOMS: atom_id res chain seq x y z
N MET A 1 -20.03 3.66 -8.49
CA MET A 1 -18.80 3.89 -7.73
C MET A 1 -17.70 4.21 -8.73
N ASP A 2 -16.72 4.98 -8.30
CA ASP A 2 -15.57 5.34 -9.14
C ASP A 2 -14.60 4.16 -9.19
N SER A 3 -14.52 3.50 -10.35
CA SER A 3 -13.68 2.31 -10.56
C SER A 3 -12.19 2.56 -10.26
N GLN A 4 -11.73 3.81 -10.39
CA GLN A 4 -10.34 4.15 -10.08
C GLN A 4 -10.12 4.30 -8.58
N LEU A 5 -11.11 4.82 -7.84
CA LEU A 5 -11.05 4.87 -6.38
C LEU A 5 -10.96 3.47 -5.78
N GLU A 6 -11.83 2.55 -6.22
CA GLU A 6 -11.83 1.15 -5.76
C GLU A 6 -10.51 0.45 -6.05
N ALA A 7 -9.95 0.65 -7.25
CA ALA A 7 -8.66 0.07 -7.61
C ALA A 7 -7.50 0.58 -6.73
N LEU A 8 -7.52 1.87 -6.36
CA LEU A 8 -6.52 2.45 -5.48
C LEU A 8 -6.66 1.94 -4.04
N GLU A 9 -7.89 1.74 -3.57
CA GLU A 9 -8.15 1.17 -2.25
C GLU A 9 -7.70 -0.31 -2.19
N GLN A 10 -8.03 -1.10 -3.22
CA GLN A 10 -7.56 -2.50 -3.34
C GLN A 10 -6.03 -2.58 -3.43
N ALA A 11 -5.37 -1.65 -4.11
CA ALA A 11 -3.91 -1.62 -4.19
C ALA A 11 -3.25 -1.41 -2.82
N ILE A 12 -3.87 -0.62 -1.94
CA ILE A 12 -3.40 -0.46 -0.56
C ILE A 12 -3.59 -1.75 0.23
N GLU A 13 -4.76 -2.38 0.12
CA GLU A 13 -5.06 -3.65 0.81
C GLU A 13 -4.08 -4.75 0.42
N ALA A 14 -3.80 -4.89 -0.89
CA ALA A 14 -2.83 -5.83 -1.41
C ALA A 14 -1.42 -5.56 -0.89
N ALA A 15 -0.94 -4.31 -0.95
CA ALA A 15 0.38 -3.95 -0.46
C ALA A 15 0.55 -4.20 1.06
N GLU A 16 -0.49 -3.96 1.85
CA GLU A 16 -0.51 -4.26 3.28
C GLU A 16 -0.55 -5.76 3.56
N ALA A 17 -1.26 -6.53 2.73
CA ALA A 17 -1.29 -7.99 2.83
C ALA A 17 0.09 -8.59 2.55
N ASP A 18 0.78 -8.15 1.49
CA ASP A 18 2.13 -8.59 1.13
C ASP A 18 3.13 -8.27 2.25
N LYS A 19 3.09 -7.04 2.76
CA LYS A 19 3.93 -6.61 3.88
C LYS A 19 3.65 -7.45 5.15
N ARG A 20 2.38 -7.74 5.45
CA ARG A 20 2.00 -8.55 6.61
C ARG A 20 2.48 -9.98 6.47
N ALA A 21 2.37 -10.57 5.27
CA ALA A 21 2.88 -11.90 4.97
C ALA A 21 4.40 -11.95 5.19
N PHE A 22 5.14 -10.98 4.65
CA PHE A 22 6.58 -10.88 4.86
C PHE A 22 6.97 -10.80 6.34
N VAL A 23 6.29 -9.95 7.13
CA VAL A 23 6.57 -9.82 8.58
C VAL A 23 6.25 -11.11 9.34
N LYS A 24 5.18 -11.81 8.94
CA LYS A 24 4.80 -13.10 9.54
C LYS A 24 5.84 -14.20 9.27
N GLU A 25 6.36 -14.24 8.05
CA GLU A 25 7.40 -15.19 7.64
C GLU A 25 8.78 -14.85 8.20
N ASN A 26 9.02 -13.57 8.49
CA ASN A 26 10.32 -13.05 8.93
C ASN A 26 10.21 -12.33 10.30
N PRO A 27 9.90 -13.06 11.38
CA PRO A 27 9.77 -12.49 12.72
C PRO A 27 11.09 -11.87 13.18
N ASN A 28 11.03 -10.86 14.05
CA ASN A 28 12.20 -10.15 14.59
C ASN A 28 13.09 -9.49 13.52
N GLY A 29 12.59 -9.29 12.30
CA GLY A 29 13.31 -8.61 11.24
C GLY A 29 14.44 -9.44 10.61
N THR A 30 14.35 -10.77 10.69
CA THR A 30 15.28 -11.73 10.07
C THR A 30 15.25 -11.74 8.54
N GLY A 31 14.22 -11.16 7.94
CA GLY A 31 14.05 -11.09 6.49
C GLY A 31 14.96 -10.08 5.83
N ASP A 32 15.09 -10.20 4.51
CA ASP A 32 15.94 -9.31 3.73
C ASP A 32 15.56 -7.83 3.94
N LYS A 33 16.56 -7.00 4.23
CA LYS A 33 16.35 -5.59 4.54
C LYS A 33 15.86 -4.81 3.32
N ALA A 34 16.37 -5.13 2.13
CA ALA A 34 15.99 -4.43 0.92
C ALA A 34 14.53 -4.75 0.56
N GLU A 35 14.13 -6.01 0.67
CA GLU A 35 12.76 -6.47 0.47
C GLU A 35 11.79 -5.85 1.48
N ARG A 36 12.18 -5.78 2.75
CA ARG A 36 11.39 -5.08 3.78
C ARG A 36 11.18 -3.62 3.39
N ILE A 37 12.22 -2.91 2.97
CA ILE A 37 12.12 -1.51 2.54
C ILE A 37 11.20 -1.39 1.31
N ARG A 38 11.35 -2.29 0.33
CA ARG A 38 10.51 -2.32 -0.88
C ARG A 38 9.03 -2.44 -0.53
N LEU A 39 8.66 -3.35 0.35
CA LEU A 39 7.27 -3.57 0.77
C LEU A 39 6.68 -2.38 1.53
N TYR A 40 7.47 -1.74 2.41
CA TYR A 40 7.01 -0.53 3.10
C TYR A 40 6.82 0.64 2.12
N ASN A 41 7.75 0.82 1.17
CA ASN A 41 7.64 1.84 0.14
C ASN A 41 6.45 1.60 -0.80
N GLN A 42 6.11 0.33 -1.07
CA GLN A 42 4.95 -0.05 -1.88
C GLN A 42 3.64 0.41 -1.21
N VAL A 43 3.50 0.16 0.10
CA VAL A 43 2.35 0.65 0.89
C VAL A 43 2.28 2.19 0.88
N GLU A 44 3.40 2.87 1.11
CA GLU A 44 3.44 4.33 1.12
C GLU A 44 3.05 4.92 -0.23
N THR A 45 3.56 4.32 -1.32
CA THR A 45 3.27 4.73 -2.70
C THR A 45 1.78 4.56 -3.03
N ALA A 46 1.18 3.42 -2.67
CA ALA A 46 -0.25 3.18 -2.88
C ALA A 46 -1.12 4.20 -2.11
N ARG A 47 -0.78 4.48 -0.85
CA ARG A 47 -1.45 5.50 -0.04
C ARG A 47 -1.29 6.91 -0.63
N LYS A 48 -0.11 7.23 -1.16
CA LYS A 48 0.13 8.51 -1.84
C LYS A 48 -0.72 8.63 -3.10
N ALA A 49 -0.79 7.59 -3.93
CA ALA A 49 -1.63 7.57 -5.13
C ALA A 49 -3.11 7.82 -4.80
N LEU A 50 -3.65 7.18 -3.75
CA LEU A 50 -5.01 7.43 -3.30
C LEU A 50 -5.22 8.88 -2.82
N ARG A 51 -4.29 9.43 -2.04
CA ARG A 51 -4.38 10.84 -1.59
C ARG A 51 -4.33 11.82 -2.76
N ASP A 52 -3.42 11.60 -3.71
CA ASP A 52 -3.29 12.45 -4.88
C ASP A 52 -4.57 12.37 -5.74
N TYR A 53 -5.17 11.18 -5.86
CA TYR A 53 -6.45 10.99 -6.52
C TYR A 53 -7.60 11.74 -5.84
N LYS A 54 -7.75 11.62 -4.52
CA LYS A 54 -8.79 12.33 -3.75
C LYS A 54 -8.60 13.85 -3.81
N ARG A 55 -7.36 14.34 -3.82
CA ARG A 55 -7.06 15.76 -4.02
C ARG A 55 -7.47 16.28 -5.39
N ALA A 56 -7.28 15.48 -6.43
CA ALA A 56 -7.72 15.80 -7.80
C ALA A 56 -9.24 15.69 -7.96
N ASN A 57 -9.93 15.01 -7.05
CA ASN A 57 -11.37 14.77 -7.07
C ASN A 57 -12.02 15.22 -5.75
N PRO A 58 -12.24 16.54 -5.54
CA PRO A 58 -12.70 17.07 -4.25
C PRO A 58 -14.04 16.54 -3.74
N HIS A 59 -14.87 15.98 -4.61
CA HIS A 59 -16.13 15.33 -4.25
C HIS A 59 -15.94 13.97 -3.55
N LEU A 60 -14.71 13.46 -3.47
CA LEU A 60 -14.31 12.22 -2.78
C LEU A 60 -13.66 12.47 -1.41
N LEU A 61 -13.56 13.73 -0.97
CA LEU A 61 -13.00 14.14 0.33
C LEU A 61 -14.04 14.10 1.45
#